data_AF-A0A3S7UYA4-F1
#
_entry.id   AF-A0A3S7UYA4-F1
#
_cell.length_a   1.000
_cell.length_b   1.000
_cell.length_c   1.000
_cell.angle_alpha   90.00
_cell.angle_beta   90.00
_cell.angle_gamma   90.00
#
_symmetry.space_group_name_H-M   'P 1'
#
loop_
_entity.id
_entity.type
_entity.pdbx_description
1 polymer ?
#
loop_
_entity_poly.entity_id
_entity_poly.type
_entity_poly.pdbx_seq_one_letter_code
_entity_poly.pdbx_strand_id
1 'polypeptide(L)'
;MRERSSENPTHRPAAWPLLAVVMGALLASLLALSWRVYRPMRLSDGQWVMTRISVTTWPEGYRSRNFGYGVDGFLRRDWDWDADGVYDCREDYCQWKSSARWAACVSYRYEGEWVPAPQAVLDCESLSKASPAHDGKQEGGGM
;
A
#
# COMPACT_ATOMS: atom_id res chain seq x y z
N MET A 1 -61.54 -47.57 14.45
CA MET A 1 -60.79 -47.45 13.18
C MET A 1 -61.22 -46.18 12.46
N ARG A 2 -60.37 -45.16 12.47
CA ARG A 2 -60.29 -44.14 11.40
C ARG A 2 -58.94 -43.45 11.54
N GLU A 3 -57.99 -43.92 10.76
CA GLU A 3 -56.70 -43.26 10.55
C GLU A 3 -56.97 -41.88 9.96
N ARG A 4 -56.40 -40.81 10.56
CA ARG A 4 -56.25 -39.54 9.85
C ARG A 4 -54.82 -39.44 9.36
N SER A 5 -54.78 -39.26 8.04
CA SER A 5 -53.63 -39.20 7.18
C SER A 5 -52.63 -38.13 7.60
N SER A 6 -51.37 -38.53 7.47
CA SER A 6 -50.16 -37.73 7.37
C SER A 6 -50.33 -36.48 6.48
N GLU A 7 -50.04 -35.31 7.03
CA GLU A 7 -49.45 -34.21 6.27
C GLU A 7 -48.13 -33.83 6.93
N ASN A 8 -47.04 -34.30 6.33
CA ASN A 8 -45.68 -33.98 6.71
C ASN A 8 -45.36 -32.60 6.10
N PRO A 9 -45.09 -31.54 6.88
CA PRO A 9 -44.79 -30.23 6.32
C PRO A 9 -43.46 -30.32 5.56
N THR A 10 -43.53 -30.10 4.25
CA THR A 10 -42.37 -29.97 3.38
C THR A 10 -41.56 -28.75 3.82
N HIS A 11 -40.52 -28.99 4.62
CA HIS A 11 -39.51 -27.99 4.95
C HIS A 11 -38.84 -27.53 3.64
N ARG A 12 -39.27 -26.38 3.10
CA ARG A 12 -38.47 -25.65 2.12
C ARG A 12 -37.14 -25.31 2.81
N PRO A 13 -35.97 -25.62 2.21
CA PRO A 13 -34.70 -25.18 2.79
C PRO A 13 -34.74 -23.65 2.86
N ALA A 14 -34.53 -23.12 4.07
CA ALA A 14 -34.48 -21.67 4.27
C ALA A 14 -33.37 -21.12 3.36
N ALA A 15 -33.71 -20.27 2.39
CA ALA A 15 -32.75 -19.62 1.51
C ALA A 15 -31.88 -18.58 2.26
N TRP A 16 -32.29 -18.22 3.46
CA TRP A 16 -31.65 -17.24 4.35
C TRP A 16 -30.18 -17.50 4.68
N PRO A 17 -29.74 -18.71 5.10
CA PRO A 17 -28.33 -19.01 5.33
C PRO A 17 -27.45 -18.82 4.08
N LEU A 18 -27.92 -19.23 2.90
CA LEU A 18 -27.16 -19.04 1.66
C LEU A 18 -27.02 -17.57 1.30
N LEU A 19 -28.10 -16.79 1.44
CA LEU A 19 -28.09 -15.34 1.24
C LEU A 19 -27.12 -14.63 2.19
N ALA A 20 -27.09 -15.03 3.47
CA ALA A 20 -26.17 -14.46 4.45
C ALA A 20 -24.70 -14.75 4.10
N VAL A 21 -24.37 -15.96 3.66
CA VAL A 21 -23.02 -16.34 3.24
C VAL A 21 -22.58 -15.52 2.01
N VAL A 22 -23.43 -15.42 0.99
CA VAL A 22 -23.12 -14.66 -0.23
C VAL A 22 -22.92 -13.18 0.08
N MET A 23 -23.81 -12.58 0.88
CA MET A 23 -23.68 -11.18 1.30
C MET A 23 -22.43 -10.94 2.15
N GLY A 24 -22.10 -11.87 3.06
CA GLY A 24 -20.88 -11.82 3.86
C GLY A 24 -19.61 -11.87 3.00
N ALA A 25 -19.57 -12.78 2.01
CA ALA A 25 -18.45 -12.91 1.08
C ALA A 25 -18.28 -11.66 0.19
N LEU A 26 -19.39 -11.07 -0.27
CA LEU A 26 -19.38 -9.81 -1.02
C LEU A 26 -18.84 -8.67 -0.18
N LEU A 27 -19.30 -8.53 1.07
CA LEU A 27 -18.81 -7.50 1.98
C LEU A 27 -17.31 -7.66 2.26
N ALA A 28 -16.85 -8.89 2.53
CA ALA A 28 -15.44 -9.17 2.74
C ALA A 28 -14.58 -8.83 1.50
N SER A 29 -15.09 -9.14 0.31
CA SER A 29 -14.43 -8.82 -0.96
C SER A 29 -14.34 -7.32 -1.19
N LEU A 30 -15.42 -6.57 -0.90
CA LEU A 30 -15.43 -5.11 -0.99
C LEU A 30 -14.45 -4.47 0.00
N LEU A 31 -14.39 -4.97 1.23
CA LEU A 31 -13.42 -4.51 2.23
C LEU A 31 -11.99 -4.79 1.77
N ALA A 32 -11.71 -5.99 1.26
CA ALA A 32 -10.40 -6.34 0.72
C ALA A 32 -9.99 -5.45 -0.47
N LEU A 33 -10.93 -5.15 -1.38
CA LEU A 33 -10.69 -4.23 -2.49
C LEU A 33 -10.47 -2.80 -2.00
N SER A 34 -11.27 -2.33 -1.03
CA SER A 34 -11.09 -1.01 -0.43
C SER A 34 -9.72 -0.86 0.21
N TRP A 35 -9.17 -1.92 0.82
CA TRP A 35 -7.85 -1.91 1.45
C TRP A 35 -6.68 -1.83 0.45
N ARG A 36 -6.93 -2.17 -0.82
CA ARG A 36 -5.95 -1.96 -1.90
C ARG A 36 -5.87 -0.50 -2.32
N VAL A 37 -6.98 0.24 -2.21
CA VAL A 37 -7.09 1.64 -2.62
C VAL A 37 -6.88 2.59 -1.45
N TYR A 38 -7.28 2.21 -0.25
CA TYR A 38 -7.20 3.02 0.95
C TYR A 38 -6.46 2.27 2.05
N ARG A 39 -5.45 2.90 2.66
CA ARG A 39 -4.78 2.33 3.83
C ARG A 39 -4.64 3.34 4.96
N PRO A 40 -4.84 2.90 6.21
CA PRO A 40 -4.48 3.69 7.36
C PRO A 40 -2.95 3.86 7.39
N MET A 41 -2.50 5.09 7.59
CA MET A 41 -1.10 5.45 7.78
C MET A 41 -0.98 6.24 9.07
N ARG A 42 0.04 5.93 9.86
CA ARG A 42 0.38 6.71 11.06
C ARG A 42 1.38 7.80 10.68
N LEU A 43 1.03 9.04 10.97
CA LEU A 43 1.88 10.21 10.78
C LEU A 43 2.94 10.30 11.90
N SER A 44 3.94 11.17 11.69
CA SER A 44 5.02 11.39 12.67
C SER A 44 4.55 12.02 13.98
N ASP A 45 3.43 12.76 13.96
CA ASP A 45 2.78 13.30 15.15
C ASP A 45 1.92 12.25 15.90
N GLY A 46 1.87 11.02 15.39
CA GLY A 46 1.14 9.90 15.97
C GLY A 46 -0.31 9.77 15.51
N GLN A 47 -0.85 10.73 14.73
CA GLN A 47 -2.21 10.66 14.19
C GLN A 47 -2.34 9.57 13.12
N TRP A 48 -3.54 8.98 13.03
CA TRP A 48 -3.88 8.05 11.97
C TRP A 48 -4.70 8.74 10.90
N VAL A 49 -4.30 8.59 9.65
CA VAL A 49 -5.01 9.11 8.48
C VAL A 49 -5.30 7.98 7.50
N MET A 50 -6.47 8.05 6.85
CA MET A 50 -6.75 7.19 5.71
C MET A 50 -6.14 7.81 4.46
N THR A 51 -5.20 7.10 3.86
CA THR A 51 -4.51 7.52 2.64
C THR A 51 -5.07 6.80 1.44
N ARG A 52 -5.16 7.49 0.31
CA ARG A 52 -5.40 6.85 -0.98
C ARG A 52 -4.07 6.37 -1.54
N ILE A 53 -4.02 5.11 -1.92
CA ILE A 53 -2.88 4.50 -2.58
C ILE A 53 -3.07 4.58 -4.09
N SER A 54 -2.03 5.04 -4.77
CA SER A 54 -1.89 4.88 -6.22
C SER A 54 -0.54 4.27 -6.53
N VAL A 55 -0.52 3.31 -7.44
CA VAL A 55 0.71 2.70 -7.95
C VAL A 55 0.92 3.21 -9.36
N THR A 56 2.12 3.72 -9.63
CA THR A 56 2.54 4.13 -10.97
C THR A 56 3.68 3.23 -11.40
N THR A 57 3.56 2.67 -12.61
CA THR A 57 4.64 1.92 -13.26
C THR A 57 5.14 2.77 -14.41
N TRP A 58 6.45 3.00 -14.44
CA TRP A 58 7.08 3.86 -15.42
C TRP A 58 7.58 3.03 -16.62
N PRO A 59 7.80 3.66 -17.79
CA PRO A 59 8.24 2.96 -19.00
C PRO A 59 9.53 2.16 -18.82
N GLU A 60 10.43 2.63 -17.95
CA GLU A 60 11.72 2.00 -17.67
C GLU A 60 11.60 0.82 -16.68
N GLY A 61 10.40 0.52 -16.19
CA GLY A 61 10.10 -0.65 -15.36
C GLY A 61 9.99 -0.36 -13.86
N TYR A 62 10.64 0.69 -13.36
CA TYR A 62 10.54 1.07 -11.95
C TYR A 62 9.11 1.46 -11.56
N ARG A 63 8.80 1.32 -10.28
CA ARG A 63 7.46 1.54 -9.73
C ARG A 63 7.50 2.52 -8.57
N SER A 64 6.45 3.32 -8.46
CA SER A 64 6.21 4.12 -7.26
C SER A 64 4.84 3.83 -6.67
N ARG A 65 4.78 3.91 -5.34
CA ARG A 65 3.54 3.82 -4.56
C ARG A 65 3.35 5.12 -3.80
N ASN A 66 2.31 5.86 -4.16
CA ASN A 66 2.00 7.14 -3.56
C ASN A 66 0.88 6.99 -2.54
N PHE A 67 1.06 7.59 -1.37
CA PHE A 67 0.07 7.71 -0.30
C PHE A 67 -0.42 9.15 -0.27
N GLY A 68 -1.58 9.38 -0.88
CA GLY A 68 -2.23 10.69 -0.95
C GLY A 68 -3.18 10.95 0.22
N TYR A 69 -3.27 12.22 0.63
CA TYR A 69 -4.21 12.74 1.61
C TYR A 69 -4.85 14.04 1.08
N GLY A 70 -6.19 14.08 1.09
CA GLY A 70 -6.94 15.18 0.48
C GLY A 70 -6.87 15.18 -1.05
N VAL A 71 -7.01 16.36 -1.67
CA VAL A 71 -7.08 16.52 -3.13
C VAL A 71 -5.70 16.50 -3.82
N ASP A 72 -4.64 17.01 -3.19
CA ASP A 72 -3.33 17.17 -3.86
C ASP A 72 -2.09 16.89 -2.96
N GLY A 73 -2.29 16.47 -1.71
CA GLY A 73 -1.19 16.24 -0.77
C GLY A 73 -0.64 14.82 -0.83
N PHE A 74 0.64 14.64 -1.15
CA PHE A 74 1.33 13.37 -0.92
C PHE A 74 1.98 13.37 0.47
N LEU A 75 1.67 12.36 1.27
CA LEU A 75 2.28 12.14 2.57
C LEU A 75 3.53 11.25 2.48
N ARG A 76 3.50 10.31 1.54
CA ARG A 76 4.58 9.36 1.30
C ARG A 76 4.62 8.92 -0.15
N ARG A 77 5.83 8.70 -0.65
CA ARG A 77 6.08 7.95 -1.88
C ARG A 77 7.14 6.89 -1.62
N ASP A 78 6.79 5.63 -1.85
CA ASP A 78 7.75 4.53 -1.84
C ASP A 78 8.17 4.25 -3.30
N TRP A 79 9.47 3.99 -3.52
CA TRP A 79 10.08 3.70 -4.82
C TRP A 79 10.67 2.29 -4.84
N ASP A 80 10.38 1.56 -5.92
CA ASP A 80 10.93 0.26 -6.30
C ASP A 80 11.70 0.53 -7.60
N TRP A 81 13.00 0.78 -7.46
CA TRP A 81 13.83 1.28 -8.56
C TRP A 81 14.28 0.16 -9.50
N ASP A 82 14.46 -1.05 -8.98
CA ASP A 82 14.94 -2.20 -9.75
C ASP A 82 13.80 -3.10 -10.29
N ALA A 83 12.56 -2.75 -9.98
CA ALA A 83 11.33 -3.44 -10.39
C ALA A 83 11.18 -4.86 -9.82
N ASP A 84 11.86 -5.20 -8.72
CA ASP A 84 11.82 -6.53 -8.13
C ASP A 84 10.60 -6.77 -7.22
N GLY A 85 9.87 -5.71 -6.88
CA GLY A 85 8.65 -5.73 -6.06
C GLY A 85 8.87 -5.36 -4.60
N VAL A 86 10.13 -5.12 -4.23
CA VAL A 86 10.56 -4.51 -2.99
C VAL A 86 10.69 -3.00 -3.21
N TYR A 87 10.28 -2.22 -2.21
CA TYR A 87 10.48 -0.77 -2.24
C TYR A 87 11.74 -0.46 -1.44
N ASP A 88 12.69 0.19 -2.10
CA ASP A 88 14.06 0.41 -1.63
C ASP A 88 14.28 1.82 -1.10
N CYS A 89 13.43 2.75 -1.53
CA CYS A 89 13.52 4.15 -1.13
C CYS A 89 12.14 4.70 -0.77
N ARG A 90 12.12 5.63 0.19
CA ARG A 90 10.91 6.27 0.68
C ARG A 90 11.13 7.76 0.84
N GLU A 91 10.16 8.53 0.36
CA GLU A 91 10.03 9.96 0.51
C GLU A 91 8.84 10.24 1.42
N ASP A 92 9.07 10.76 2.62
CA ASP A 92 8.03 11.23 3.53
C ASP A 92 7.89 12.75 3.45
N TYR A 93 6.67 13.25 3.68
CA TYR A 93 6.43 14.68 3.84
C TYR A 93 7.27 15.24 4.99
N CYS A 94 8.02 16.31 4.70
CA CYS A 94 9.08 16.83 5.56
C CYS A 94 8.83 18.31 5.85
N GLN A 95 8.07 18.59 6.90
CA GLN A 95 7.59 19.94 7.20
C GLN A 95 8.74 20.95 7.37
N TRP A 96 9.88 20.55 7.92
CA TRP A 96 11.01 21.43 8.15
C TRP A 96 11.87 21.69 6.89
N LYS A 97 11.78 20.82 5.87
CA LYS A 97 12.38 21.03 4.54
C LYS A 97 11.45 21.81 3.58
N SER A 98 10.25 22.21 4.04
CA SER A 98 9.17 22.80 3.22
C SER A 98 9.50 24.10 2.47
N SER A 99 10.65 24.73 2.73
CA SER A 99 11.11 25.87 1.93
C SER A 99 11.58 25.47 0.52
N ALA A 100 11.89 24.19 0.29
CA ALA A 100 12.11 23.63 -1.04
C ALA A 100 10.96 22.68 -1.40
N ARG A 101 10.20 23.03 -2.44
CA ARG A 101 8.99 22.31 -2.91
C ARG A 101 9.20 20.80 -3.16
N TRP A 102 10.44 20.38 -3.33
CA TRP A 102 10.86 19.02 -3.70
C TRP A 102 11.63 18.31 -2.59
N ALA A 103 11.85 18.94 -1.44
CA ALA A 103 12.68 18.36 -0.40
C ALA A 103 11.86 17.44 0.52
N ALA A 104 11.99 16.13 0.28
CA ALA A 104 11.40 15.09 1.12
C ALA A 104 12.36 14.67 2.24
N CYS A 105 11.78 14.05 3.27
CA CYS A 105 12.54 13.28 4.24
C CYS A 105 12.77 11.93 3.58
N VAL A 106 14.00 11.68 3.13
CA VAL A 106 14.35 10.47 2.38
C VAL A 106 14.84 9.40 3.34
N SER A 107 14.41 8.16 3.14
CA SER A 107 14.93 6.97 3.80
C SER A 107 15.10 5.86 2.79
N TYR A 108 16.05 4.96 3.03
CA TYR A 108 16.30 3.81 2.20
C TYR A 108 16.19 2.53 3.01
N ARG A 109 15.95 1.42 2.31
CA ARG A 109 15.88 0.11 2.92
C ARG A 109 17.28 -0.49 3.05
N TYR A 110 17.61 -0.92 4.25
CA TYR A 110 18.87 -1.57 4.56
C TYR A 110 18.63 -2.66 5.60
N GLU A 111 18.95 -3.90 5.23
CA GLU A 111 18.76 -5.09 6.09
C GLU A 111 17.29 -5.23 6.55
N GLY A 112 16.35 -4.82 5.71
CA GLY A 112 14.92 -4.86 5.98
C GLY A 112 14.39 -3.69 6.81
N GLU A 113 15.24 -2.82 7.35
CA GLU A 113 14.88 -1.63 8.10
C GLU A 113 14.91 -0.36 7.25
N TRP A 114 14.17 0.67 7.67
CA TRP A 114 14.18 1.98 7.01
C TRP A 114 15.19 2.89 7.70
N VAL A 115 16.28 3.20 6.99
CA VAL A 115 17.37 4.06 7.48
C VAL A 115 17.21 5.46 6.89
N PRO A 116 17.19 6.53 7.72
CA PRO A 116 17.16 7.90 7.22
C PRO A 116 18.38 8.20 6.35
N ALA A 117 18.17 8.78 5.17
CA ALA A 117 19.25 9.24 4.32
C ALA A 117 19.90 10.50 4.90
N PRO A 118 21.18 10.79 4.56
CA PRO A 118 21.83 12.05 4.93
C PRO A 118 21.03 13.27 4.47
N GLN A 119 21.08 14.37 5.23
CA GLN A 119 20.23 15.54 4.96
C GLN A 119 20.50 16.25 3.63
N ALA A 120 21.69 16.03 3.03
CA ALA A 120 22.05 16.53 1.71
C ALA A 120 21.27 15.84 0.57
N VAL A 121 20.68 14.67 0.83
CA VAL A 121 19.83 13.96 -0.12
C VAL A 121 18.47 14.66 -0.19
N LEU A 122 18.09 15.07 -1.40
CA LEU A 122 16.89 15.85 -1.65
C LEU A 122 15.67 14.97 -1.89
N ASP A 123 15.88 13.85 -2.60
CA ASP A 123 14.85 12.94 -3.09
C ASP A 123 15.43 11.52 -3.31
N CYS A 124 14.56 10.56 -3.57
CA CYS A 124 14.96 9.18 -3.83
C CYS A 124 15.72 9.00 -5.16
N GLU A 125 15.51 9.89 -6.13
CA GLU A 125 16.18 9.83 -7.44
C GLU A 125 17.65 10.25 -7.34
N SER A 126 17.96 11.28 -6.55
CA SER A 126 19.33 11.69 -6.25
C SER A 126 20.05 10.62 -5.42
N LEU A 127 19.34 9.94 -4.52
CA LEU A 127 19.89 8.82 -3.77
C LEU A 127 20.24 7.62 -4.65
N SER A 128 19.34 7.22 -5.56
CA SER A 128 19.56 6.06 -6.43
C SER A 128 20.74 6.27 -7.38
N LYS A 129 20.99 7.50 -7.82
CA LYS A 129 22.17 7.86 -8.62
C LYS A 129 23.47 7.91 -7.81
N ALA A 130 23.40 8.15 -6.51
CA ALA A 130 24.55 8.37 -5.64
C ALA A 130 25.08 7.08 -4.97
N SER A 131 24.29 6.01 -4.90
CA SER A 131 24.65 4.79 -4.16
C SER A 131 24.35 3.53 -4.98
N PRO A 132 25.33 2.62 -5.18
CA PRO A 132 25.05 1.30 -5.72
C PRO A 132 24.49 0.41 -4.59
N ALA A 133 23.46 -0.38 -4.90
CA ALA A 133 22.87 -1.45 -4.09
C ALA A 133 22.10 -1.03 -2.81
N HIS A 134 20.78 -0.88 -2.93
CA HIS A 134 19.89 -1.03 -1.78
C HIS A 134 19.70 -2.53 -1.49
N ASP A 135 19.70 -2.93 -0.21
CA ASP A 135 19.70 -4.32 0.26
C ASP A 135 20.77 -5.27 -0.37
N GLY A 136 21.95 -4.73 -0.71
CA GLY A 136 23.13 -5.55 -1.04
C GLY A 136 23.15 -6.17 -2.44
N LYS A 137 22.20 -5.84 -3.31
CA LYS A 137 22.30 -6.19 -4.74
C LYS A 137 23.11 -5.13 -5.47
N GLN A 138 24.43 -5.36 -5.56
CA GLN A 138 25.27 -4.63 -6.51
C GLN A 138 24.62 -4.67 -7.88
N GLU A 139 24.46 -3.50 -8.51
CA GLU A 139 24.41 -3.44 -9.97
C GLU A 139 25.65 -4.18 -10.45
N GLY A 140 25.43 -5.37 -11.02
CA GLY A 140 26.46 -6.11 -11.71
C GLY A 140 26.95 -5.24 -12.86
N GLY A 141 28.02 -4.49 -12.61
CA GLY A 141 28.82 -3.84 -13.63
C GLY A 141 29.39 -4.91 -14.54
N GLY A 142 28.63 -5.24 -15.58
CA GLY A 142 29.13 -5.94 -16.76
C GLY A 142 29.88 -4.92 -17.61
N MET A 143 31.21 -5.13 -17.68
CA MET A 143 32.13 -4.46 -18.60
C MET A 143 31.66 -4.50 -20.06
#